data_AF-A0AAX2M4T7-F1
#
_entry.id   AF-A0AAX2M4T7-F1
#
_cell.length_a   1.000
_cell.length_b   1.000
_cell.length_c   1.000
_cell.angle_alpha   90.00
_cell.angle_beta   90.00
_cell.angle_gamma   90.00
#
_symmetry.space_group_name_H-M   'P 1'
#
loop_
_entity.id
_entity.type
_entity.pdbx_description
1 polymer ?
#
loop_
_entity_poly.entity_id
_entity_poly.type
_entity_poly.pdbx_seq_one_letter_code
_entity_poly.pdbx_strand_id
1 'polypeptide(L)'
;MLRLTVSHSLPAGEPQPLDRQALQQALQWQPGLDAEARIERLRRPLRRLDAQPLSLSDRLYALKELFEACLPLLWRGAGIESDRALRGLWRELHEACKLLAQACAARRAGRFGDGGLLRQALGLALCSGWRLQRGHALGYAPLFPGFWQDCHRLFAEARRRGWEGRIAIDGQPPLGACYRQMLLLGITSSNRLDPRRQSWLLDWAAAHGPALRLEGPPKSGVEVEGWLVSSEADSPGRFAAIAAAEEAGGYWRADAADVIRRLRSAAKAQADEFSAAQWQLLGRLEVEWSRPPQRRHLRHNQRNGQRVTVVGGFDACWRLAGRAACRRGWKPANCCSAISARPA
;
A
#
# COMPACT_ATOMS: atom_id res chain seq x y z
N MET A 1 -15.29 -7.17 16.55
CA MET A 1 -14.28 -8.20 16.28
C MET A 1 -13.54 -7.79 15.02
N LEU A 2 -12.22 -7.65 15.04
CA LEU A 2 -11.42 -7.27 13.87
C LEU A 2 -11.49 -8.41 12.84
N ARG A 3 -12.10 -8.16 11.67
CA ARG A 3 -12.19 -9.12 10.56
C ARG A 3 -11.34 -8.61 9.40
N LEU A 4 -10.22 -9.29 9.13
CA LEU A 4 -9.33 -8.95 8.01
C LEU A 4 -9.57 -9.93 6.86
N THR A 5 -9.11 -9.59 5.65
CA THR A 5 -9.26 -10.41 4.44
C THR A 5 -8.38 -11.67 4.43
N VAL A 6 -7.67 -11.97 5.52
CA VAL A 6 -6.72 -13.08 5.59
C VAL A 6 -7.45 -14.42 5.57
N SER A 7 -6.99 -15.33 4.69
CA SER A 7 -7.62 -16.62 4.40
C SER A 7 -7.28 -17.74 5.38
N HIS A 8 -6.37 -17.51 6.32
CA HIS A 8 -5.80 -18.54 7.19
C HIS A 8 -5.77 -18.11 8.66
N SER A 9 -5.75 -19.08 9.57
CA SER A 9 -5.63 -18.84 11.01
C SER A 9 -4.24 -19.22 11.51
N LEU A 10 -3.84 -18.67 12.67
CA LEU A 10 -2.63 -19.14 13.36
C LEU A 10 -2.74 -20.64 13.70
N PRO A 11 -1.62 -21.38 13.73
CA PRO A 11 -1.61 -22.79 14.08
C PRO A 11 -2.19 -23.01 15.48
N ALA A 12 -3.07 -24.01 15.61
CA ALA A 12 -3.63 -24.44 16.87
C ALA A 12 -2.71 -25.46 17.56
N GLY A 13 -2.64 -25.42 18.90
CA GLY A 13 -1.82 -26.35 19.68
C GLY A 13 -1.32 -25.72 20.98
N GLU A 14 -0.67 -26.52 21.81
CA GLU A 14 0.03 -26.00 22.99
C GLU A 14 1.18 -25.09 22.56
N PRO A 15 1.29 -23.87 23.13
CA PRO A 15 2.34 -22.94 22.76
C PRO A 15 3.73 -23.52 23.08
N GLN A 16 4.57 -23.64 22.06
CA GLN A 16 5.98 -23.95 22.21
C GLN A 16 6.77 -22.67 22.47
N PRO A 17 7.79 -22.71 23.36
CA PRO A 17 8.64 -21.55 23.57
C PRO A 17 9.47 -21.27 22.32
N LEU A 18 9.60 -19.98 21.99
CA LEU A 18 10.50 -19.54 20.92
C LEU A 18 11.95 -19.57 21.40
N ASP A 19 12.81 -20.26 20.65
CA ASP A 19 14.26 -20.12 20.80
C ASP A 19 14.72 -18.76 20.21
N ARG A 20 14.81 -17.76 21.08
CA ARG A 20 15.18 -16.38 20.69
C ARG A 20 16.61 -16.28 20.20
N GLN A 21 17.52 -17.08 20.76
CA GLN A 21 18.94 -17.05 20.37
C GLN A 21 19.10 -17.64 18.97
N ALA A 22 18.46 -18.77 18.69
CA ALA A 22 18.47 -19.36 17.35
C ALA A 22 17.83 -18.43 16.32
N LEU A 23 16.74 -17.72 16.67
CA LEU A 23 16.16 -16.71 15.80
C LEU A 23 17.14 -15.57 15.52
N GLN A 24 17.74 -14.98 16.54
CA GLN A 24 18.71 -13.89 16.38
C GLN A 24 19.89 -14.31 15.50
N GLN A 25 20.46 -15.50 15.74
CA GLN A 25 21.52 -16.07 14.90
C GLN A 25 21.05 -16.26 13.44
N ALA A 26 19.83 -16.74 13.24
CA ALA A 26 19.27 -16.90 11.89
C ALA A 26 19.12 -15.55 11.15
N LEU A 27 18.87 -14.47 11.89
CA LEU A 27 18.67 -13.11 11.34
C LEU A 27 19.96 -12.29 11.23
N GLN A 28 21.07 -12.72 11.83
CA GLN A 28 22.34 -11.99 11.77
C GLN A 28 22.78 -11.75 10.33
N TRP A 29 23.11 -10.49 10.05
CA TRP A 29 23.57 -10.06 8.74
C TRP A 29 24.85 -10.79 8.35
N GLN A 30 24.86 -11.42 7.18
CA GLN A 30 26.06 -12.05 6.61
C GLN A 30 26.54 -11.22 5.41
N PRO A 31 27.78 -10.71 5.45
CA PRO A 31 28.36 -10.06 4.28
C PRO A 31 28.53 -11.07 3.14
N GLY A 32 28.50 -10.58 1.90
CA GLY A 32 28.78 -11.39 0.70
C GLY A 32 27.60 -12.14 0.08
N LEU A 33 26.45 -12.26 0.76
CA LEU A 33 25.23 -12.79 0.13
C LEU A 33 24.66 -11.79 -0.88
N ASP A 34 24.14 -12.27 -2.01
CA ASP A 34 23.34 -11.45 -2.92
C ASP A 34 21.95 -11.12 -2.33
N ALA A 35 21.18 -10.29 -3.02
CA ALA A 35 19.87 -9.85 -2.53
C ALA A 35 18.86 -11.01 -2.41
N GLU A 36 18.83 -11.93 -3.38
CA GLU A 36 17.86 -13.03 -3.42
C GLU A 36 18.13 -14.06 -2.31
N ALA A 37 19.39 -14.44 -2.11
CA ALA A 37 19.81 -15.33 -1.02
C ALA A 37 19.49 -14.71 0.35
N ARG A 38 19.68 -13.39 0.52
CA ARG A 38 19.28 -12.67 1.74
C ARG A 38 17.77 -12.74 1.96
N ILE A 39 16.98 -12.48 0.92
CA ILE A 39 15.52 -12.53 0.99
C ILE A 39 15.04 -13.93 1.38
N GLU A 40 15.55 -14.98 0.71
CA GLU A 40 15.14 -16.35 1.01
C GLU A 40 15.58 -16.79 2.41
N ARG A 41 16.75 -16.34 2.88
CA ARG A 41 17.19 -16.58 4.26
C ARG A 41 16.22 -16.01 5.29
N LEU A 42 15.71 -14.79 5.07
CA LEU A 42 14.72 -14.16 5.97
C LEU A 42 13.32 -14.77 5.85
N ARG A 43 12.98 -15.31 4.67
CA ARG A 43 11.70 -16.00 4.44
C ARG A 43 11.61 -17.31 5.22
N ARG A 44 12.73 -18.03 5.42
CA ARG A 44 12.75 -19.32 6.15
C ARG A 44 12.24 -19.21 7.60
N PRO A 45 12.76 -18.31 8.47
CA PRO A 45 12.20 -18.13 9.80
C PRO A 45 10.72 -17.73 9.77
N LEU A 46 10.32 -16.84 8.85
CA LEU A 46 8.93 -16.41 8.75
C LEU A 46 7.97 -17.60 8.49
N ARG A 47 8.28 -18.45 7.51
CA ARG A 47 7.51 -19.67 7.24
C ARG A 47 7.48 -20.65 8.41
N ARG A 48 8.57 -20.74 9.18
CA ARG A 48 8.61 -21.56 10.40
C ARG A 48 7.66 -21.03 11.48
N LEU A 49 7.57 -19.70 11.63
CA LEU A 49 6.62 -19.09 12.56
C LEU A 49 5.18 -19.48 12.20
N ASP A 50 4.83 -19.54 10.92
CA ASP A 50 3.48 -19.93 10.49
C ASP A 50 3.14 -21.39 10.79
N ALA A 51 4.14 -22.27 10.84
CA ALA A 51 3.96 -23.68 11.17
C ALA A 51 3.96 -23.98 12.68
N GLN A 52 4.54 -23.11 13.51
CA GLN A 52 4.74 -23.36 14.94
C GLN A 52 3.63 -22.74 15.81
N PRO A 53 3.02 -23.51 16.74
CA PRO A 53 2.10 -22.95 17.73
C PRO A 53 2.93 -22.15 18.75
N LEU A 54 3.00 -20.83 18.58
CA LEU A 54 3.73 -19.93 19.47
C LEU A 54 2.76 -19.11 20.32
N SER A 55 3.22 -18.70 21.51
CA SER A 55 2.52 -17.67 22.28
C SER A 55 2.41 -16.38 21.45
N LEU A 56 1.37 -15.58 21.66
CA LEU A 56 1.22 -14.31 20.92
C LEU A 56 2.37 -13.33 21.24
N SER A 57 2.93 -13.39 22.45
CA SER A 57 4.07 -12.57 22.85
C SER A 57 5.34 -12.98 22.11
N ASP A 58 5.61 -14.28 21.99
CA ASP A 58 6.79 -14.76 21.26
C ASP A 58 6.65 -14.55 19.76
N ARG A 59 5.43 -14.70 19.21
CA ARG A 59 5.16 -14.36 17.82
C ARG A 59 5.36 -12.86 17.55
N LEU A 60 4.91 -11.98 18.45
CA LEU A 60 5.16 -10.54 18.37
C LEU A 60 6.67 -10.24 18.38
N TYR A 61 7.41 -10.85 19.30
CA TYR A 61 8.86 -10.70 19.38
C TYR A 61 9.52 -11.14 18.07
N ALA A 62 9.19 -12.33 17.56
CA ALA A 62 9.80 -12.86 16.35
C ALA A 62 9.50 -12.02 15.09
N LEU A 63 8.26 -11.54 14.95
CA LEU A 63 7.87 -10.67 13.83
C LEU A 63 8.54 -9.29 13.93
N LYS A 64 8.78 -8.77 15.14
CA LYS A 64 9.54 -7.54 15.34
C LYS A 64 10.99 -7.72 14.88
N GLU A 65 11.66 -8.78 15.31
CA GLU A 65 13.04 -9.07 14.91
C GLU A 65 13.16 -9.26 13.38
N LEU A 66 12.21 -9.99 12.77
CA LEU A 66 12.14 -10.16 11.31
C LEU A 66 11.91 -8.83 10.58
N PHE A 67 11.02 -7.99 11.10
CA PHE A 67 10.76 -6.66 10.53
C PHE A 67 12.02 -5.80 10.52
N GLU A 68 12.73 -5.72 11.65
CA GLU A 68 13.98 -4.97 11.77
C GLU A 68 15.06 -5.54 10.83
N ALA A 69 15.19 -6.87 10.74
CA ALA A 69 16.13 -7.53 9.83
C ALA A 69 15.83 -7.26 8.34
N CYS A 70 14.57 -6.94 7.99
CA CYS A 70 14.19 -6.57 6.63
C CYS A 70 14.48 -5.09 6.30
N LEU A 71 14.65 -4.21 7.29
CA LEU A 71 14.81 -2.76 7.04
C LEU A 71 16.03 -2.38 6.19
N PRO A 72 17.20 -3.03 6.32
CA PRO A 72 18.37 -2.72 5.50
C PRO A 72 18.22 -3.12 4.02
N LEU A 73 17.20 -3.91 3.67
CA LEU A 73 16.98 -4.34 2.29
C LEU A 73 16.51 -3.15 1.45
N LEU A 74 17.30 -2.83 0.43
CA LEU A 74 17.04 -1.71 -0.47
C LEU A 74 16.07 -2.12 -1.59
N TRP A 75 15.05 -1.30 -1.81
CA TRP A 75 14.09 -1.42 -2.92
C TRP A 75 14.64 -0.97 -4.28
N ARG A 76 15.94 -0.66 -4.38
CA ARG A 76 16.54 -0.07 -5.58
C ARG A 76 17.94 -0.63 -5.79
N GLY A 77 18.17 -1.19 -6.97
CA GLY A 77 19.50 -1.50 -7.49
C GLY A 77 19.87 -2.98 -7.61
N ALA A 78 19.00 -3.90 -7.21
CA ALA A 78 19.28 -5.35 -7.28
C ALA A 78 18.59 -6.07 -8.47
N GLY A 79 17.85 -5.34 -9.31
CA GLY A 79 17.14 -5.89 -10.49
C GLY A 79 15.65 -6.19 -10.24
N ILE A 80 14.91 -6.41 -11.33
CA ILE A 80 13.44 -6.61 -11.33
C ILE A 80 13.03 -7.81 -10.48
N GLU A 81 13.77 -8.92 -10.57
CA GLU A 81 13.46 -10.16 -9.83
C GLU A 81 13.72 -9.98 -8.33
N SER A 82 14.83 -9.37 -7.93
CA SER A 82 15.10 -9.00 -6.54
C SER A 82 14.00 -8.12 -5.94
N ASP A 83 13.54 -7.10 -6.69
CA ASP A 83 12.46 -6.22 -6.22
C ASP A 83 11.13 -6.98 -6.07
N ARG A 84 10.86 -7.93 -6.99
CA ARG A 84 9.68 -8.80 -6.91
C ARG A 84 9.77 -9.74 -5.71
N ALA A 85 10.92 -10.36 -5.48
CA ALA A 85 11.17 -11.23 -4.34
C ALA A 85 11.03 -10.48 -3.01
N LEU A 86 11.55 -9.24 -2.95
CA LEU A 86 11.44 -8.37 -1.79
C LEU A 86 9.99 -7.96 -1.51
N ARG A 87 9.20 -7.62 -2.55
CA ARG A 87 7.74 -7.40 -2.41
C ARG A 87 7.05 -8.65 -1.86
N GLY A 88 7.44 -9.84 -2.34
CA GLY A 88 6.93 -11.11 -1.82
C GLY A 88 7.20 -11.28 -0.32
N LEU A 89 8.44 -11.08 0.12
CA LEU A 89 8.82 -11.16 1.53
C LEU A 89 8.05 -10.16 2.40
N TRP A 90 7.98 -8.89 1.99
CA TRP A 90 7.23 -7.87 2.74
C TRP A 90 5.73 -8.16 2.80
N ARG A 91 5.17 -8.78 1.75
CA ARG A 91 3.78 -9.23 1.76
C ARG A 91 3.57 -10.35 2.77
N GLU A 92 4.39 -11.40 2.74
CA GLU A 92 4.31 -12.50 3.71
C GLU A 92 4.44 -11.97 5.15
N LEU A 93 5.40 -11.07 5.40
CA LEU A 93 5.59 -10.46 6.71
C LEU A 93 4.37 -9.63 7.14
N HIS A 94 3.80 -8.84 6.23
CA HIS A 94 2.61 -8.03 6.51
C HIS A 94 1.39 -8.91 6.83
N GLU A 95 1.17 -10.00 6.08
CA GLU A 95 0.12 -10.99 6.38
C GLU A 95 0.29 -11.59 7.78
N ALA A 96 1.51 -12.00 8.15
CA ALA A 96 1.78 -12.54 9.49
C ALA A 96 1.52 -11.50 10.60
N CYS A 97 1.86 -10.22 10.37
CA CYS A 97 1.56 -9.13 11.31
C CYS A 97 0.06 -8.87 11.45
N LYS A 98 -0.69 -8.93 10.34
CA LYS A 98 -2.17 -8.83 10.34
C LYS A 98 -2.80 -9.94 11.16
N LEU A 99 -2.37 -11.19 10.95
CA LEU A 99 -2.85 -12.36 11.68
C LEU A 99 -2.59 -12.23 13.18
N LEU A 100 -1.41 -11.76 13.57
CA LEU A 100 -1.10 -11.50 14.97
C LEU A 100 -2.06 -10.44 15.55
N ALA A 101 -2.29 -9.32 14.85
CA ALA A 101 -3.21 -8.28 15.32
C ALA A 101 -4.64 -8.81 15.46
N GLN A 102 -5.11 -9.64 14.52
CA GLN A 102 -6.41 -10.28 14.58
C GLN A 102 -6.53 -11.26 15.75
N ALA A 103 -5.52 -12.10 15.98
CA ALA A 103 -5.49 -13.03 17.11
C ALA A 103 -5.46 -12.30 18.47
N CYS A 104 -4.67 -11.23 18.58
CA CYS A 104 -4.66 -10.36 19.76
C CYS A 104 -6.03 -9.70 19.98
N ALA A 105 -6.72 -9.28 18.91
CA ALA A 105 -8.05 -8.66 19.00
C ALA A 105 -9.16 -9.66 19.35
N ALA A 106 -8.99 -10.93 19.00
CA ALA A 106 -9.93 -12.01 19.31
C ALA A 106 -9.85 -12.49 20.77
N ARG A 107 -8.71 -12.29 21.46
CA ARG A 107 -8.61 -12.55 22.89
C ARG A 107 -9.61 -11.68 23.65
N ARG A 108 -10.44 -12.30 24.49
CA ARG A 108 -11.30 -11.58 25.42
C ARG A 108 -10.39 -10.78 26.34
N ALA A 109 -10.48 -9.45 26.27
CA ALA A 109 -9.77 -8.59 27.19
C ALA A 109 -10.29 -8.88 28.61
N GLY A 110 -9.49 -9.55 29.44
CA GLY A 110 -9.72 -9.56 30.89
C GLY A 110 -9.66 -8.12 31.41
N ARG A 111 -10.24 -7.86 32.60
CA ARG A 111 -10.28 -6.51 33.22
C ARG A 111 -8.91 -5.82 33.34
N PHE A 112 -7.80 -6.58 33.25
CA PHE A 112 -6.44 -6.09 33.44
C PHE A 112 -5.45 -6.51 32.32
N GLY A 113 -5.89 -7.15 31.24
CA GLY A 113 -4.99 -7.88 30.34
C GLY A 113 -5.00 -7.42 28.88
N ASP A 114 -3.80 -7.35 28.30
CA ASP A 114 -3.49 -7.51 26.85
C ASP A 114 -3.64 -6.31 25.91
N GLY A 115 -4.04 -5.12 26.38
CA GLY A 115 -4.07 -3.92 25.53
C GLY A 115 -2.71 -3.59 24.89
N GLY A 116 -1.61 -3.85 25.61
CA GLY A 116 -0.25 -3.61 25.14
C GLY A 116 0.18 -4.50 23.96
N LEU A 117 -0.19 -5.79 23.98
CA LEU A 117 0.14 -6.73 22.90
C LEU A 117 -0.62 -6.39 21.62
N LEU A 118 -1.93 -6.14 21.72
CA LEU A 118 -2.72 -5.72 20.57
C LEU A 118 -2.21 -4.40 19.99
N ARG A 119 -1.90 -3.41 20.84
CA ARG A 119 -1.34 -2.12 20.39
C ARG A 119 -0.04 -2.31 19.61
N GLN A 120 0.88 -3.13 20.11
CA GLN A 120 2.13 -3.45 19.43
C GLN A 120 1.89 -4.18 18.10
N ALA A 121 1.02 -5.17 18.08
CA ALA A 121 0.66 -5.91 16.86
C ALA A 121 0.04 -5.00 15.78
N LEU A 122 -0.85 -4.09 16.17
CA LEU A 122 -1.42 -3.07 15.26
C LEU A 122 -0.34 -2.14 14.72
N GLY A 123 0.57 -1.67 15.58
CA GLY A 123 1.71 -0.85 15.16
C GLY A 123 2.58 -1.56 14.13
N LEU A 124 2.95 -2.81 14.39
CA LEU A 124 3.78 -3.60 13.47
C LEU A 124 3.07 -3.88 12.14
N ALA A 125 1.76 -4.19 12.17
CA ALA A 125 0.96 -4.41 10.96
C ALA A 125 0.86 -3.14 10.08
N LEU A 126 0.67 -1.96 10.69
CA LEU A 126 0.64 -0.69 9.94
C LEU A 126 2.02 -0.28 9.42
N CYS A 127 3.08 -0.47 10.20
CA CYS A 127 4.45 -0.22 9.76
C CYS A 127 4.86 -1.12 8.59
N SER A 128 4.53 -2.42 8.65
CA SER A 128 4.78 -3.37 7.54
C SER A 128 3.96 -3.01 6.30
N GLY A 129 2.70 -2.59 6.47
CA GLY A 129 1.87 -2.09 5.37
C GLY A 129 2.50 -0.89 4.66
N TRP A 130 3.03 0.07 5.42
CA TRP A 130 3.74 1.21 4.86
C TRP A 130 4.99 0.79 4.07
N ARG A 131 5.82 -0.10 4.63
CA ARG A 131 7.01 -0.62 3.93
C ARG A 131 6.65 -1.33 2.63
N LEU A 132 5.60 -2.14 2.65
CA LEU A 132 5.11 -2.85 1.48
C LEU A 132 4.59 -1.88 0.41
N GLN A 133 3.77 -0.89 0.78
CA GLN A 133 3.28 0.11 -0.18
C GLN A 133 4.41 0.92 -0.81
N ARG A 134 5.45 1.29 -0.05
CA ARG A 134 6.65 1.93 -0.60
C ARG A 134 7.28 1.07 -1.70
N GLY A 135 7.48 -0.22 -1.45
CA GLY A 135 8.04 -1.15 -2.43
C GLY A 135 7.19 -1.30 -3.70
N HIS A 136 5.86 -1.34 -3.54
CA HIS A 136 4.93 -1.36 -4.67
C HIS A 136 4.99 -0.07 -5.49
N ALA A 137 5.02 1.09 -4.82
CA ALA A 137 5.19 2.37 -5.51
C ALA A 137 6.48 2.36 -6.33
N LEU A 138 7.62 2.04 -5.71
CA LEU A 138 8.94 2.02 -6.35
C LEU A 138 9.03 1.09 -7.55
N GLY A 139 8.35 -0.06 -7.49
CA GLY A 139 8.31 -1.03 -8.59
C GLY A 139 7.20 -0.78 -9.62
N TYR A 140 6.46 0.34 -9.53
CA TYR A 140 5.26 0.63 -10.33
C TYR A 140 4.25 -0.53 -10.35
N ALA A 141 4.20 -1.31 -9.27
CA ALA A 141 3.40 -2.51 -9.15
C ALA A 141 2.08 -2.19 -8.43
N PRO A 142 0.92 -2.71 -8.90
CA PRO A 142 -0.33 -2.55 -8.18
C PRO A 142 -0.25 -3.25 -6.82
N LEU A 143 -0.94 -2.71 -5.82
CA LEU A 143 -1.16 -3.40 -4.55
C LEU A 143 -2.07 -4.62 -4.78
N PHE A 144 -1.95 -5.61 -3.90
CA PHE A 144 -2.80 -6.80 -3.95
C PHE A 144 -4.21 -6.49 -3.42
N PRO A 145 -5.25 -7.24 -3.85
CA PRO A 145 -6.61 -7.06 -3.34
C PRO A 145 -6.70 -7.24 -1.82
N GLY A 146 -7.50 -6.41 -1.17
CA GLY A 146 -7.73 -6.40 0.28
C GLY A 146 -6.76 -5.55 1.09
N PHE A 147 -5.66 -5.07 0.48
CA PHE A 147 -4.64 -4.29 1.18
C PHE A 147 -5.21 -3.05 1.89
N TRP A 148 -6.01 -2.25 1.19
CA TRP A 148 -6.55 -1.02 1.75
C TRP A 148 -7.61 -1.32 2.79
N GLN A 149 -8.52 -2.25 2.49
CA GLN A 149 -9.56 -2.64 3.42
C GLN A 149 -8.96 -3.11 4.76
N ASP A 150 -7.90 -3.93 4.72
CA ASP A 150 -7.23 -4.39 5.93
C ASP A 150 -6.52 -3.27 6.69
N CYS A 151 -5.77 -2.41 5.99
CA CYS A 151 -5.13 -1.24 6.59
C CYS A 151 -6.14 -0.30 7.25
N HIS A 152 -7.29 -0.06 6.61
CA HIS A 152 -8.36 0.76 7.17
C HIS A 152 -8.94 0.15 8.43
N ARG A 153 -9.18 -1.17 8.45
CA ARG A 153 -9.71 -1.88 9.62
C ARG A 153 -8.73 -1.93 10.78
N LEU A 154 -7.44 -2.12 10.51
CA LEU A 154 -6.38 -2.02 11.53
C LEU A 154 -6.35 -0.63 12.17
N PHE A 155 -6.40 0.42 11.34
CA PHE A 155 -6.42 1.80 11.83
C PHE A 155 -7.73 2.12 12.57
N ALA A 156 -8.89 1.66 12.06
CA ALA A 156 -10.18 1.81 12.72
C ALA A 156 -10.15 1.24 14.13
N GLU A 157 -9.59 0.03 14.31
CA GLU A 157 -9.44 -0.59 15.61
C GLU A 157 -8.56 0.24 16.55
N ALA A 158 -7.41 0.72 16.06
CA ALA A 158 -6.53 1.55 16.88
C ALA A 158 -7.16 2.89 17.27
N ARG A 159 -7.89 3.52 16.36
CA ARG A 159 -8.64 4.76 16.60
C ARG A 159 -9.76 4.54 17.62
N ARG A 160 -10.54 3.46 17.48
CA ARG A 160 -11.59 3.05 18.42
C ARG A 160 -11.07 2.87 19.85
N ARG A 161 -9.82 2.45 20.00
CA ARG A 161 -9.13 2.28 21.30
C ARG A 161 -8.45 3.55 21.81
N GLY A 162 -8.45 4.64 21.04
CA GLY A 162 -7.74 5.88 21.37
C GLY A 162 -6.22 5.74 21.33
N TRP A 163 -5.69 4.84 20.49
CA TRP A 163 -4.26 4.54 20.40
C TRP A 163 -3.55 5.18 19.21
N GLU A 164 -4.27 5.85 18.30
CA GLU A 164 -3.68 6.43 17.08
C GLU A 164 -2.50 7.38 17.34
N GLY A 165 -2.52 8.14 18.44
CA GLY A 165 -1.45 9.05 18.82
C GLY A 165 -0.39 8.43 19.74
N ARG A 166 -0.53 7.15 20.12
CA ARG A 166 0.39 6.48 21.06
C ARG A 166 1.52 5.78 20.30
N ILE A 167 2.70 5.79 20.90
CA ILE A 167 3.80 4.94 20.45
C ILE A 167 3.48 3.50 20.87
N ALA A 168 3.50 2.59 19.90
CA ALA A 168 3.18 1.19 20.10
C ALA A 168 4.43 0.39 20.51
N ILE A 169 5.53 0.63 19.80
CA ILE A 169 6.83 -0.05 19.92
C ILE A 169 7.89 1.05 20.05
N ASP A 170 8.83 0.90 20.98
CA ASP A 170 9.89 1.89 21.19
C ASP A 170 10.71 2.13 19.91
N GLY A 171 11.01 3.40 19.63
CA GLY A 171 11.71 3.83 18.41
C GLY A 171 10.85 3.88 17.14
N GLN A 172 9.60 3.43 17.17
CA GLN A 172 8.67 3.51 16.03
C GLN A 172 7.79 4.77 16.12
N PRO A 173 7.25 5.26 14.97
CA PRO A 173 6.35 6.41 14.99
C PRO A 173 5.04 6.09 15.74
N PRO A 174 4.23 7.11 16.09
CA PRO A 174 2.89 6.90 16.62
C PRO A 174 2.07 5.97 15.73
N LEU A 175 1.21 5.13 16.32
CA LEU A 175 0.52 4.05 15.61
C LEU A 175 -0.22 4.53 14.35
N GLY A 176 -0.90 5.67 14.42
CA GLY A 176 -1.64 6.24 13.30
C GLY A 176 -0.77 6.87 12.20
N ALA A 177 0.53 7.07 12.45
CA ALA A 177 1.44 7.74 11.53
C ALA A 177 1.61 6.95 10.23
N CYS A 178 1.88 5.64 10.31
CA CYS A 178 2.09 4.82 9.11
C CYS A 178 0.83 4.73 8.24
N TYR A 179 -0.35 4.65 8.85
CA TYR A 179 -1.60 4.70 8.11
C TYR A 179 -1.79 6.01 7.34
N ARG A 180 -1.49 7.14 7.99
CA ARG A 180 -1.57 8.46 7.36
C ARG A 180 -0.56 8.63 6.23
N GLN A 181 0.66 8.12 6.41
CA GLN A 181 1.69 8.06 5.35
C GLN A 181 1.20 7.22 4.16
N MET A 182 0.63 6.05 4.44
CA MET A 182 0.04 5.18 3.42
C MET A 182 -1.04 5.90 2.62
N LEU A 183 -2.04 6.47 3.31
CA LEU A 183 -3.15 7.19 2.69
C LEU A 183 -2.66 8.32 1.79
N LEU A 184 -1.74 9.15 2.29
CA LEU A 184 -1.18 10.26 1.53
C LEU A 184 -0.51 9.77 0.22
N LEU A 185 0.27 8.69 0.30
CA LEU A 185 0.84 8.06 -0.89
C LEU A 185 -0.22 7.47 -1.80
N GLY A 186 -1.28 6.89 -1.23
CA GLY A 186 -2.37 6.23 -1.95
C GLY A 186 -3.25 7.19 -2.76
N ILE A 187 -3.52 8.40 -2.24
CA ILE A 187 -4.27 9.44 -2.96
C ILE A 187 -3.41 10.19 -3.98
N THR A 188 -2.09 9.96 -3.97
CA THR A 188 -1.15 10.59 -4.91
C THR A 188 -0.99 9.77 -6.19
N SER A 189 -0.98 10.42 -7.36
CA SER A 189 -0.73 9.75 -8.65
C SER A 189 0.76 9.45 -8.86
N SER A 190 1.33 8.60 -8.01
CA SER A 190 2.77 8.31 -7.92
C SER A 190 3.33 7.52 -9.11
N ASN A 191 2.50 6.75 -9.79
CA ASN A 191 2.88 5.97 -10.99
C ASN A 191 3.26 6.81 -12.22
N ARG A 192 3.06 8.13 -12.15
CA ARG A 192 3.41 9.09 -13.22
C ARG A 192 4.66 9.90 -12.91
N LEU A 193 5.34 9.60 -11.81
CA LEU A 193 6.57 10.26 -11.42
C LEU A 193 7.76 9.47 -11.95
N ASP A 194 8.84 10.16 -12.31
CA ASP A 194 10.13 9.52 -12.53
C ASP A 194 10.73 9.02 -11.20
N PRO A 195 11.72 8.11 -11.23
CA PRO A 195 12.29 7.51 -10.01
C PRO A 195 12.84 8.52 -9.00
N ARG A 196 13.35 9.67 -9.44
CA ARG A 196 13.91 10.69 -8.54
C ARG A 196 12.79 11.43 -7.82
N ARG A 197 11.77 11.90 -8.55
CA ARG A 197 10.57 12.52 -7.96
C ARG A 197 9.82 11.58 -7.03
N GLN A 198 9.78 10.29 -7.38
CA GLN A 198 9.18 9.28 -6.52
C GLN A 198 9.94 9.12 -5.20
N SER A 199 11.28 9.20 -5.21
CA SER A 199 12.06 9.17 -3.97
C SER A 199 11.67 10.32 -3.05
N TRP A 200 11.65 11.55 -3.60
CA TRP A 200 11.25 12.73 -2.84
C TRP A 200 9.83 12.61 -2.28
N LEU A 201 8.88 12.11 -3.07
CA LEU A 201 7.52 11.86 -2.59
C LEU A 201 7.51 10.89 -1.39
N LEU A 202 8.25 9.79 -1.47
CA LEU A 202 8.29 8.80 -0.38
C LEU A 202 8.95 9.36 0.89
N ASP A 203 9.99 10.17 0.74
CA ASP A 203 10.69 10.80 1.85
C ASP A 203 9.81 11.89 2.51
N TRP A 204 9.15 12.73 1.71
CA TRP A 204 8.19 13.72 2.20
C TRP A 204 6.95 13.09 2.83
N ALA A 205 6.42 12.01 2.25
CA ALA A 205 5.33 11.27 2.84
C ALA A 205 5.76 10.67 4.19
N ALA A 206 6.96 10.10 4.30
CA ALA A 206 7.48 9.59 5.56
C ALA A 206 7.62 10.70 6.62
N ALA A 207 8.22 11.83 6.26
CA ALA A 207 8.51 12.93 7.19
C ALA A 207 7.26 13.72 7.62
N HIS A 208 6.34 13.98 6.69
CA HIS A 208 5.22 14.91 6.90
C HIS A 208 3.85 14.24 6.89
N GLY A 209 3.73 13.02 6.34
CA GLY A 209 2.50 12.24 6.34
C GLY A 209 1.84 12.05 7.71
N PRO A 210 2.57 11.94 8.85
CA PRO A 210 1.93 11.85 10.17
C PRO A 210 1.02 13.03 10.53
N ALA A 211 1.19 14.18 9.86
CA ALA A 211 0.36 15.37 10.04
C ALA A 211 -0.96 15.36 9.25
N LEU A 212 -1.23 14.33 8.42
CA LEU A 212 -2.52 14.17 7.76
C LEU A 212 -3.61 14.02 8.81
N ARG A 213 -4.64 14.87 8.78
CA ARG A 213 -5.76 14.79 9.71
C ARG A 213 -6.83 13.87 9.14
N LEU A 214 -7.36 13.01 10.01
CA LEU A 214 -8.48 12.14 9.68
C LEU A 214 -9.65 12.54 10.55
N GLU A 215 -10.53 13.35 9.99
CA GLU A 215 -11.68 13.87 10.69
C GLU A 215 -12.84 12.86 10.59
N GLY A 216 -13.69 12.85 11.61
CA GLY A 216 -14.95 12.11 11.51
C GLY A 216 -15.84 12.70 10.41
N PRO A 217 -16.97 12.07 10.09
CA PRO A 217 -17.93 12.68 9.19
C PRO A 217 -18.34 14.05 9.78
N PRO A 218 -18.45 15.11 8.94
CA PRO A 218 -18.95 16.39 9.41
C PRO A 218 -20.37 16.23 9.94
N LYS A 219 -20.81 17.22 10.73
CA LYS A 219 -22.20 17.27 11.18
C LYS A 219 -23.12 17.40 9.96
N SER A 220 -24.22 16.63 9.96
CA SER A 220 -25.25 16.60 8.91
C SER A 220 -25.59 18.01 8.39
N GLY A 221 -25.69 18.15 7.07
CA GLY A 221 -26.14 19.38 6.41
C GLY A 221 -25.04 20.34 5.92
N VAL A 222 -23.76 20.02 6.15
CA VAL A 222 -22.64 20.77 5.56
C VAL A 222 -22.07 19.97 4.39
N GLU A 223 -22.34 20.41 3.16
CA GLU A 223 -21.65 19.91 1.99
C GLU A 223 -20.19 20.34 2.04
N VAL A 224 -19.31 19.41 2.43
CA VAL A 224 -17.87 19.59 2.31
C VAL A 224 -17.37 18.59 1.28
N GLU A 225 -16.67 19.07 0.26
CA GLU A 225 -15.91 18.21 -0.63
C GLU A 225 -14.57 17.84 0.00
N GLY A 226 -14.12 16.61 -0.23
CA GLY A 226 -12.80 16.20 0.23
C GLY A 226 -12.47 14.75 -0.09
N TRP A 227 -11.29 14.34 0.34
CA TRP A 227 -10.86 12.95 0.28
C TRP A 227 -11.58 12.14 1.33
N LEU A 228 -12.48 11.25 0.91
CA LEU A 228 -13.28 10.39 1.77
C LEU A 228 -12.70 8.99 1.79
N VAL A 229 -12.49 8.46 3.01
CA VAL A 229 -11.93 7.13 3.27
C VAL A 229 -12.99 6.29 3.97
N SER A 230 -13.38 5.16 3.36
CA SER A 230 -14.28 4.17 3.98
C SER A 230 -13.48 3.04 4.59
N SER A 231 -13.85 2.56 5.77
CA SER A 231 -13.23 1.37 6.36
C SER A 231 -13.49 0.09 5.58
N GLU A 232 -14.54 0.06 4.77
CA GLU A 232 -14.97 -1.14 4.04
C GLU A 232 -14.48 -1.16 2.59
N ALA A 233 -13.99 -0.04 2.06
CA ALA A 233 -13.51 0.03 0.69
C ALA A 233 -12.06 -0.40 0.57
N ASP A 234 -11.75 -1.26 -0.41
CA ASP A 234 -10.37 -1.58 -0.79
C ASP A 234 -9.78 -0.49 -1.71
N SER A 235 -9.74 0.74 -1.22
CA SER A 235 -9.18 1.89 -1.93
C SER A 235 -8.59 2.93 -0.97
N PRO A 236 -7.59 3.73 -1.38
CA PRO A 236 -6.95 4.74 -0.52
C PRO A 236 -7.87 5.90 -0.13
N GLY A 237 -9.06 5.97 -0.71
CA GLY A 237 -9.98 7.09 -0.58
C GLY A 237 -10.31 7.71 -1.93
N ARG A 238 -11.47 8.36 -2.00
CA ARG A 238 -11.97 9.03 -3.21
C ARG A 238 -12.32 10.47 -2.89
N PHE A 239 -12.02 11.37 -3.81
CA PHE A 239 -12.52 12.73 -3.70
C PHE A 239 -14.01 12.74 -4.08
N ALA A 240 -14.89 13.14 -3.15
CA ALA A 240 -16.33 13.19 -3.35
C ALA A 240 -16.99 14.19 -2.39
N ALA A 241 -18.22 14.59 -2.72
CA ALA A 241 -19.10 15.31 -1.80
C ALA A 241 -19.63 14.35 -0.72
N ILE A 242 -19.70 14.83 0.52
CA ILE A 242 -20.05 14.01 1.69
C ILE A 242 -21.52 13.56 1.71
N ALA A 243 -22.44 14.32 1.12
CA ALA A 243 -23.85 13.93 1.00
C ALA A 243 -24.03 12.58 0.29
N ALA A 244 -23.16 12.24 -0.66
CA ALA A 244 -23.16 10.93 -1.35
C ALA A 244 -22.48 9.80 -0.56
N ALA A 245 -21.91 10.10 0.61
CA ALA A 245 -21.21 9.15 1.46
C ALA A 245 -22.04 8.72 2.68
N GLU A 246 -22.99 9.52 3.16
CA GLU A 246 -23.82 9.18 4.33
C GLU A 246 -24.63 7.88 4.14
N GLU A 247 -25.01 7.53 2.90
CA GLU A 247 -25.73 6.29 2.57
C GLU A 247 -24.90 5.00 2.75
N ALA A 248 -23.56 5.10 2.83
CA ALA A 248 -22.67 3.94 2.74
C ALA A 248 -21.85 3.62 4.01
N GLY A 249 -22.15 4.29 5.13
CA GLY A 249 -21.61 3.98 6.46
C GLY A 249 -20.23 4.62 6.77
N GLY A 250 -19.86 4.71 8.06
CA GLY A 250 -18.75 5.53 8.61
C GLY A 250 -17.55 5.83 7.71
N TYR A 251 -17.43 7.10 7.28
CA TYR A 251 -16.30 7.63 6.53
C TYR A 251 -15.40 8.53 7.39
N TRP A 252 -14.13 8.64 7.01
CA TRP A 252 -13.23 9.70 7.47
C TRP A 252 -12.91 10.68 6.35
N ARG A 253 -12.82 11.96 6.67
CA ARG A 253 -12.26 12.97 5.77
C ARG A 253 -10.76 13.06 5.99
N ALA A 254 -9.97 12.86 4.94
CA ALA A 254 -8.54 13.10 4.94
C ALA A 254 -8.26 14.56 4.56
N ASP A 255 -7.63 15.30 5.48
CA ASP A 255 -7.21 16.69 5.28
C ASP A 255 -5.68 16.80 5.33
N ALA A 256 -5.10 17.23 4.22
CA ALA A 256 -3.67 17.36 3.99
C ALA A 256 -3.13 18.79 4.20
N ALA A 257 -3.96 19.75 4.64
CA ALA A 257 -3.53 21.14 4.82
C ALA A 257 -2.29 21.26 5.73
N ASP A 258 -2.25 20.50 6.82
CA ASP A 258 -1.13 20.48 7.75
C ASP A 258 0.12 19.82 7.19
N VAL A 259 -0.04 18.81 6.33
CA VAL A 259 1.07 18.17 5.61
C VAL A 259 1.71 19.19 4.67
N ILE A 260 0.88 19.86 3.86
CA ILE A 260 1.32 20.88 2.90
C ILE A 260 2.05 22.02 3.60
N ARG A 261 1.46 22.55 4.69
CA ARG A 261 2.04 23.64 5.47
C ARG A 261 3.43 23.28 6.00
N ARG A 262 3.58 22.07 6.57
CA ARG A 262 4.88 21.60 7.08
C ARG A 262 5.89 21.39 5.96
N LEU A 263 5.48 20.78 4.85
CA LEU A 263 6.35 20.53 3.70
C LEU A 263 6.83 21.84 3.06
N ARG A 264 5.93 22.81 2.88
CA ARG A 264 6.28 24.14 2.37
C ARG A 264 7.19 24.90 3.32
N SER A 265 6.97 24.78 4.64
CA SER A 265 7.88 25.37 5.65
C SER A 265 9.28 24.77 5.57
N ALA A 266 9.39 23.45 5.43
CA ALA A 266 10.68 22.77 5.28
C ALA A 266 11.39 23.16 3.97
N ALA A 267 10.64 23.20 2.87
CA ALA A 267 11.18 23.64 1.57
C ALA A 267 11.70 25.08 1.61
N LYS A 268 11.01 26.00 2.29
CA LYS A 268 11.46 27.38 2.48
C LYS A 268 12.70 27.49 3.36
N ALA A 269 12.81 26.67 4.40
CA ALA A 269 13.98 26.65 5.28
C ALA A 269 15.25 26.16 4.56
N GLN A 270 15.09 25.40 3.47
CA GLN A 270 16.17 24.87 2.64
C GLN A 270 16.08 25.42 1.20
N ALA A 271 15.61 26.67 1.03
CA ALA A 271 15.27 27.21 -0.29
C ALA A 271 16.44 27.16 -1.28
N ASP A 272 17.67 27.38 -0.81
CA ASP A 272 18.89 27.37 -1.64
C ASP A 272 19.25 25.97 -2.15
N GLU A 273 18.86 24.92 -1.42
CA GLU A 273 19.09 23.51 -1.78
C GLU A 273 17.92 22.90 -2.55
N PHE A 274 16.76 23.56 -2.53
CA PHE A 274 15.52 23.03 -3.10
C PHE A 274 15.47 23.28 -4.61
N SER A 275 15.71 22.22 -5.39
CA SER A 275 15.73 22.31 -6.85
C SER A 275 14.38 22.72 -7.45
N ALA A 276 14.41 23.31 -8.64
CA ALA A 276 13.21 23.66 -9.39
C ALA A 276 12.25 22.45 -9.59
N ALA A 277 12.80 21.24 -9.78
CA ALA A 277 12.02 20.02 -9.91
C ALA A 277 11.28 19.64 -8.61
N GLN A 278 11.88 19.91 -7.45
CA GLN A 278 11.23 19.70 -6.15
C GLN A 278 10.11 20.74 -5.93
N TRP A 279 10.35 22.01 -6.27
CA TRP A 279 9.30 23.06 -6.22
C TRP A 279 8.10 22.73 -7.11
N GLN A 280 8.36 22.26 -8.34
CA GLN A 280 7.30 21.80 -9.25
C GLN A 280 6.52 20.62 -8.68
N LEU A 281 7.21 19.64 -8.09
CA LEU A 281 6.55 18.50 -7.45
C LEU A 281 5.69 18.96 -6.27
N LEU A 282 6.20 19.84 -5.41
CA LEU A 282 5.44 20.40 -4.29
C LEU A 282 4.17 21.10 -4.78
N GLY A 283 4.27 22.01 -5.74
CA GLY A 283 3.10 22.72 -6.28
C GLY A 283 2.06 21.76 -6.90
N ARG A 284 2.52 20.66 -7.52
CA ARG A 284 1.63 19.60 -8.00
C ARG A 284 0.90 18.89 -6.86
N LEU A 285 1.63 18.49 -5.81
CA LEU A 285 1.06 17.77 -4.66
C LEU A 285 0.06 18.64 -3.89
N GLU A 286 0.31 19.94 -3.77
CA GLU A 286 -0.62 20.88 -3.16
C GLU A 286 -1.99 20.88 -3.84
N VAL A 287 -2.00 20.83 -5.18
CA VAL A 287 -3.23 20.73 -5.96
C VAL A 287 -3.86 19.34 -5.81
N GLU A 288 -3.08 18.26 -5.96
CA GLU A 288 -3.60 16.88 -5.88
C GLU A 288 -4.23 16.57 -4.51
N TRP A 289 -3.65 17.07 -3.41
CA TRP A 289 -4.14 16.76 -2.07
C TRP A 289 -5.31 17.64 -1.62
N SER A 290 -5.52 18.80 -2.25
CA SER A 290 -6.55 19.77 -1.84
C SER A 290 -7.77 19.81 -2.76
N ARG A 291 -7.69 19.24 -3.96
CA ARG A 291 -8.71 19.39 -5.01
C ARG A 291 -9.09 18.04 -5.64
N PRO A 292 -10.27 17.93 -6.26
CA PRO A 292 -10.63 16.73 -7.01
C PRO A 292 -9.59 16.45 -8.10
N PRO A 293 -9.25 15.17 -8.36
CA PRO A 293 -8.38 14.81 -9.47
C PRO A 293 -8.93 15.34 -10.80
N GLN A 294 -8.29 16.38 -11.33
CA GLN A 294 -8.69 16.94 -12.61
C GLN A 294 -8.15 16.07 -13.75
N ARG A 295 -9.05 15.60 -14.61
CA ARG A 295 -8.66 14.92 -15.85
C ARG A 295 -8.11 15.96 -16.82
N ARG A 296 -6.81 15.88 -17.15
CA ARG A 296 -6.15 16.75 -18.15
C ARG A 296 -6.72 16.58 -19.57
N HIS A 297 -7.33 15.45 -19.87
CA HIS A 297 -8.00 15.18 -21.15
C HIS A 297 -9.47 14.87 -20.90
N LEU A 298 -10.34 15.66 -21.52
CA LEU A 298 -11.74 15.29 -21.69
C LEU A 298 -11.80 13.92 -22.37
N ARG A 299 -12.70 13.03 -21.92
CA ARG A 299 -12.95 11.80 -22.68
C ARG A 299 -13.41 12.24 -24.08
N HIS A 300 -12.68 11.83 -25.11
CA HIS A 300 -13.07 12.03 -26.50
C HIS A 300 -14.49 11.50 -26.80
N ASN A 301 -14.99 10.59 -25.96
CA ASN A 301 -16.33 10.03 -25.99
C ASN A 301 -17.46 11.07 -25.82
N GLN A 302 -17.21 12.21 -25.18
CA GLN A 302 -18.27 13.20 -24.94
C GLN A 302 -18.47 14.19 -26.11
N ARG A 303 -17.50 14.33 -27.02
CA ARG A 303 -17.64 15.23 -28.19
C ARG A 303 -18.02 14.54 -29.49
N ASN A 304 -17.62 13.26 -29.71
CA ASN A 304 -17.70 12.67 -31.06
C ASN A 304 -18.50 11.36 -31.18
N GLY A 305 -19.28 10.93 -30.16
CA GLY A 305 -20.13 9.73 -30.28
C GLY A 305 -19.37 8.42 -30.58
N GLN A 306 -18.04 8.40 -30.43
CA GLN A 306 -17.24 7.22 -30.74
C GLN A 306 -17.44 6.15 -29.66
N ARG A 307 -18.03 5.02 -30.08
CA ARG A 307 -18.16 3.81 -29.27
C ARG A 307 -16.85 3.03 -29.30
N VAL A 308 -16.16 2.96 -28.17
CA VAL A 308 -15.01 2.06 -28.01
C VAL A 308 -15.56 0.67 -27.65
N THR A 309 -15.27 -0.32 -28.50
CA THR A 309 -15.56 -1.73 -28.20
C THR A 309 -14.26 -2.39 -27.76
N VAL A 310 -14.23 -2.94 -26.54
CA VAL A 310 -13.10 -3.75 -26.08
C VAL A 310 -13.26 -5.14 -26.66
N VAL A 311 -12.23 -5.63 -27.33
CA VAL A 311 -12.17 -6.96 -27.95
C VAL A 311 -11.06 -7.73 -27.29
N GLY A 312 -11.37 -8.94 -26.82
CA GLY A 312 -10.37 -9.86 -26.26
C GLY A 312 -9.73 -10.72 -27.35
N GLY A 313 -8.41 -10.92 -27.26
CA GLY A 313 -7.66 -11.83 -28.12
C GLY A 313 -7.11 -11.18 -29.39
N PHE A 314 -5.89 -11.58 -29.76
CA PHE A 314 -5.15 -11.00 -30.89
C PHE A 314 -5.90 -11.18 -32.22
N ASP A 315 -6.55 -12.33 -32.42
CA ASP A 315 -7.33 -12.62 -33.64
C ASP A 315 -8.56 -11.72 -33.80
N ALA A 316 -9.18 -11.30 -32.71
CA ALA A 316 -10.32 -10.39 -32.76
C ALA A 316 -9.86 -8.97 -33.16
N CYS A 317 -8.72 -8.53 -32.63
CA CYS A 317 -8.06 -7.29 -33.04
C CYS A 317 -7.68 -7.32 -34.53
N TRP A 318 -7.15 -8.45 -35.02
CA TRP A 318 -6.73 -8.59 -36.41
C TRP A 318 -7.89 -8.65 -37.41
N ARG A 319 -8.99 -9.32 -37.06
CA ARG A 319 -10.22 -9.27 -37.86
C ARG A 319 -10.82 -7.86 -37.93
N LEU A 320 -10.75 -7.10 -36.84
CA LEU A 320 -11.22 -5.71 -36.83
C LEU A 320 -10.33 -4.79 -37.66
N ALA A 321 -9.00 -4.96 -37.60
CA ALA A 321 -8.06 -4.23 -38.43
C ALA A 321 -8.26 -4.52 -39.93
N GLY A 322 -8.44 -5.80 -40.30
CA GLY A 322 -8.71 -6.20 -41.69
C GLY A 322 -10.03 -5.64 -42.25
N ARG A 323 -11.09 -5.58 -41.44
CA ARG A 323 -12.38 -4.96 -41.82
C ARG A 323 -12.27 -3.44 -42.01
N ALA A 324 -11.43 -2.77 -41.24
CA ALA A 324 -11.17 -1.34 -41.39
C ALA A 324 -10.34 -1.02 -42.65
N ALA A 325 -9.43 -1.90 -43.05
CA ALA A 325 -8.64 -1.78 -44.28
C ALA A 325 -9.51 -1.91 -45.56
N CYS A 326 -10.46 -2.85 -45.58
CA CYS A 326 -11.41 -3.00 -46.70
C CYS A 326 -12.34 -1.78 -46.88
N ARG A 327 -12.72 -1.09 -45.80
CA ARG A 327 -13.60 0.10 -45.88
C ARG A 327 -12.91 1.36 -46.39
N ARG A 328 -11.58 1.45 -46.37
CA ARG A 328 -10.82 2.63 -46.85
C ARG A 328 -10.21 2.44 -48.24
N GLY A 329 -10.60 1.39 -48.98
CA GLY A 329 -10.04 1.14 -50.31
C GLY A 329 -8.53 0.91 -50.30
N TRP A 330 -7.96 0.49 -49.16
CA TRP A 330 -6.53 0.22 -49.07
C TRP A 330 -6.28 -1.15 -49.69
N LYS A 331 -5.82 -1.18 -50.95
CA LYS A 331 -5.31 -2.40 -51.57
C LYS A 331 -3.93 -2.68 -50.96
N PRO A 332 -3.73 -3.81 -50.26
CA PRO A 332 -2.39 -4.24 -49.93
C PRO A 332 -1.73 -4.68 -51.24
N ALA A 333 -0.73 -3.92 -51.69
CA ALA A 333 0.20 -4.43 -52.68
C ALA A 333 0.95 -5.60 -52.02
N ASN A 334 0.89 -6.75 -52.68
CA ASN A 334 1.59 -7.99 -52.37
C ASN A 334 0.91 -8.88 -51.32
N CYS A 335 -0.10 -9.60 -51.81
CA CYS A 335 -0.44 -10.92 -51.31
C CYS A 335 0.80 -11.83 -51.45
N CYS A 336 1.36 -12.32 -50.33
CA CYS A 336 2.07 -13.58 -50.35
C CYS A 336 1.06 -14.69 -50.64
N SER A 337 1.12 -15.14 -51.89
CA SER A 337 0.88 -16.49 -52.40
C SER A 337 0.44 -17.55 -51.38
N ALA A 338 -0.75 -18.08 -51.67
CA ALA A 338 -1.22 -19.44 -51.45
C ALA A 338 -0.24 -20.43 -50.77
N ILE A 339 -0.64 -20.95 -49.62
CA ILE A 339 -0.39 -22.35 -49.27
C ILE A 339 -1.77 -23.00 -49.10
N SER A 340 -2.14 -23.76 -50.12
CA SER A 340 -3.30 -24.64 -50.13
C SER A 340 -3.15 -25.71 -49.06
N ALA A 341 -4.23 -25.96 -48.31
CA ALA A 341 -4.40 -27.19 -47.57
C ALA A 341 -4.33 -28.41 -48.51
N ARG A 342 -3.68 -29.49 -48.07
CA ARG A 342 -4.07 -30.85 -48.42
C ARG A 342 -4.40 -31.61 -47.13
N PRO A 343 -5.54 -32.30 -47.06
CA PRO A 343 -5.85 -33.19 -45.97
C PRO A 343 -5.23 -34.58 -46.22
N ALA A 344 -4.63 -35.14 -45.17
CA ALA A 344 -4.68 -36.55 -44.77
C ALA A 344 -4.30 -36.60 -43.29
#